data_AF-A0A937JWU3-F1
#
_entry.id   AF-A0A937JWU3-F1
#
_cell.length_a   1.000
_cell.length_b   1.000
_cell.length_c   1.000
_cell.angle_alpha   90.00
_cell.angle_beta   90.00
_cell.angle_gamma   90.00
#
_symmetry.space_group_name_H-M   'P 1'
#
loop_
_entity.id
_entity.type
_entity.pdbx_description
1 polymer ?
#
loop_
_entity_poly.entity_id
_entity_poly.type
_entity_poly.pdbx_seq_one_letter_code
_entity_poly.pdbx_strand_id
1 'polypeptide(L)' 'MKTKKTLLTLTTVITTSAAGISLYLGNLSNPTDIQKQLSSTMNAIAIAGTAAIFGLLNDGDEDNSTNP' A
#
# COMPACT_ATOMS: atom_id res chain seq x y z
N MET A 1 -12.39 -16.37 1.78
CA MET A 1 -11.05 -16.38 2.42
C MET A 1 -9.83 -16.32 1.49
N LYS A 2 -9.62 -17.20 0.47
CA LYS A 2 -8.38 -17.19 -0.36
C LYS A 2 -8.15 -15.88 -1.12
N THR A 3 -9.19 -15.35 -1.77
CA THR A 3 -9.13 -14.11 -2.56
C THR A 3 -8.74 -12.89 -1.71
N LYS A 4 -9.23 -12.82 -0.47
CA LYS A 4 -8.91 -11.74 0.47
C LYS A 4 -7.45 -11.74 0.90
N LYS A 5 -6.90 -12.93 1.22
CA LYS A 5 -5.46 -13.08 1.52
C LYS A 5 -4.61 -12.67 0.32
N THR A 6 -4.97 -13.09 -0.88
CA THR A 6 -4.29 -12.68 -2.12
C THR A 6 -4.35 -11.17 -2.33
N LEU A 7 -5.51 -10.55 -2.11
CA LEU A 7 -5.69 -9.11 -2.24
C LEU A 7 -4.87 -8.34 -1.20
N LEU A 8 -4.89 -8.78 0.06
CA LEU A 8 -4.07 -8.21 1.12
C LEU A 8 -2.57 -8.29 0.79
N THR A 9 -2.10 -9.45 0.32
CA THR A 9 -0.71 -9.64 -0.10
C THR A 9 -0.36 -8.72 -1.26
N LEU A 10 -1.20 -8.65 -2.30
CA LEU A 10 -0.96 -7.79 -3.45
C LEU A 10 -0.89 -6.31 -3.06
N THR A 11 -1.87 -5.84 -2.28
CA THR A 11 -1.90 -4.46 -1.77
C THR A 11 -0.65 -4.17 -0.92
N THR A 12 -0.23 -5.11 -0.07
CA THR A 12 0.98 -4.99 0.75
C THR A 12 2.24 -4.84 -0.11
N VAL A 13 2.38 -5.66 -1.15
CA VAL A 13 3.54 -5.62 -2.06
C VAL A 13 3.58 -4.28 -2.82
N ILE A 14 2.47 -3.83 -3.37
CA ILE A 14 2.39 -2.55 -4.10
C ILE A 14 2.73 -1.39 -3.16
N THR A 15 2.13 -1.38 -1.96
CA THR A 15 2.34 -0.33 -0.95
C THR A 15 3.81 -0.24 -0.53
N THR A 16 4.42 -1.39 -0.18
CA THR A 16 5.81 -1.44 0.26
C THR A 16 6.76 -1.02 -0.86
N SER A 17 6.49 -1.47 -2.09
CA SER A 17 7.30 -1.09 -3.26
C SER A 17 7.23 0.41 -3.52
N ALA A 18 6.04 1.00 -3.46
CA ALA A 18 5.85 2.44 -3.64
C ALA A 18 6.55 3.25 -2.54
N ALA A 19 6.44 2.83 -1.28
CA ALA A 19 7.15 3.45 -0.16
C ALA A 19 8.68 3.41 -0.39
N GLY A 20 9.21 2.25 -0.81
CA GLY A 20 10.63 2.07 -1.10
C GLY A 20 11.11 2.97 -2.24
N ILE A 21 10.37 3.05 -3.35
CA ILE A 21 10.71 3.93 -4.49
C ILE A 21 10.68 5.40 -4.05
N SER A 22 9.65 5.80 -3.30
CA SER A 22 9.53 7.17 -2.81
C SER A 22 10.69 7.56 -1.91
N LEU A 23 11.06 6.70 -0.95
CA LEU A 23 12.21 6.88 -0.05
C LEU A 23 13.54 6.93 -0.80
N TYR A 24 13.73 6.04 -1.78
CA TYR A 24 14.95 6.04 -2.59
C TYR A 24 15.09 7.36 -3.36
N LEU A 25 14.03 7.79 -4.04
CA LEU A 25 14.04 9.02 -4.83
C LEU A 25 14.15 10.27 -3.94
N GLY A 26 13.58 10.25 -2.74
CA GLY A 26 13.66 11.34 -1.77
C GLY A 26 15.06 11.54 -1.17
N ASN A 27 15.92 10.52 -1.23
CA ASN A 27 17.31 10.57 -0.74
C ASN A 27 18.33 10.89 -1.85
N LEU A 28 17.91 11.13 -3.09
CA LEU A 28 18.81 11.57 -4.14
C LEU A 28 19.26 13.02 -3.89
N SER A 29 20.56 13.28 -4.00
CA SER A 29 21.12 14.63 -3.81
C SER A 29 20.73 15.63 -4.90
N ASN A 30 20.39 15.15 -6.11
CA ASN A 30 19.97 16.00 -7.22
C ASN A 30 18.94 15.28 -8.13
N PRO A 31 17.69 15.12 -7.67
CA PRO A 31 16.67 14.42 -8.44
C PRO A 31 16.14 15.31 -9.57
N THR A 32 15.93 14.71 -10.74
CA THR A 32 15.24 15.36 -11.86
C THR A 32 13.77 15.64 -11.50
N ASP A 33 13.11 16.52 -12.24
CA ASP A 33 11.70 16.85 -11.97
C ASP A 33 10.79 15.63 -12.11
N ILE A 34 11.09 14.74 -13.06
CA ILE A 34 10.39 13.45 -13.22
C ILE A 34 10.59 12.57 -11.97
N GLN A 35 11.80 12.53 -11.40
CA GLN A 35 12.07 11.77 -10.18
C GLN A 35 11.33 12.34 -8.96
N LYS A 36 11.20 13.67 -8.84
CA LYS A 36 10.40 14.31 -7.78
C LYS A 36 8.92 14.00 -7.94
N GLN A 37 8.39 14.10 -9.17
CA GLN A 37 7.00 13.78 -9.45
C GLN A 37 6.70 12.31 -9.16
N LEU A 38 7.60 11.41 -9.59
CA LEU A 38 7.49 9.98 -9.29
C LEU A 38 7.55 9.71 -7.80
N SER A 39 8.46 10.34 -7.05
CA SER A 39 8.55 10.21 -5.59
C SER A 39 7.26 10.62 -4.89
N SER A 40 6.66 11.74 -5.32
CA SER A 40 5.38 12.23 -4.80
C SER A 40 4.22 11.26 -5.08
N THR A 41 4.11 10.78 -6.32
CA THR A 41 3.10 9.79 -6.71
C THR A 41 3.26 8.49 -5.92
N MET A 42 4.48 8.01 -5.76
CA MET A 42 4.77 6.78 -5.03
C MET A 42 4.48 6.93 -3.53
N ASN A 43 4.72 8.11 -2.95
CA ASN A 43 4.31 8.42 -1.58
C ASN A 43 2.78 8.35 -1.44
N ALA A 44 2.04 8.95 -2.37
CA ALA A 44 0.58 8.90 -2.35
C ALA A 44 0.03 7.46 -2.46
N ILE A 45 0.63 6.63 -3.33
CA ILE A 45 0.29 5.21 -3.44
C ILE A 45 0.59 4.48 -2.12
N ALA A 46 1.71 4.76 -1.46
CA ALA A 46 2.06 4.16 -0.18
C ALA A 46 1.05 4.51 0.92
N ILE A 47 0.61 5.78 1.00
CA ILE A 47 -0.39 6.22 1.97
C ILE A 47 -1.75 5.55 1.71
N ALA A 48 -2.22 5.61 0.46
CA ALA A 48 -3.49 4.99 0.07
C ALA A 48 -3.48 3.48 0.25
N GLY A 49 -2.39 2.83 -0.13
CA GLY A 49 -2.17 1.40 0.04
C GLY A 49 -2.14 0.98 1.52
N THR A 50 -1.53 1.80 2.39
CA THR A 50 -1.55 1.57 3.85
C THR A 50 -2.98 1.62 4.39
N ALA A 51 -3.78 2.63 4.00
CA ALA A 51 -5.18 2.70 4.39
C ALA A 51 -5.99 1.49 3.89
N ALA A 52 -5.74 1.05 2.65
CA ALA A 52 -6.38 -0.14 2.10
C ALA A 52 -5.98 -1.43 2.84
N ILE A 53 -4.72 -1.58 3.27
CA ILE A 53 -4.27 -2.71 4.09
C ILE A 53 -5.05 -2.73 5.41
N PHE A 54 -5.13 -1.61 6.12
CA PHE A 54 -5.89 -1.52 7.38
C PHE A 54 -7.38 -1.81 7.17
N GLY A 55 -7.97 -1.30 6.09
CA GLY A 55 -9.35 -1.63 5.71
C GLY A 55 -9.53 -3.14 5.48
N LEU A 56 -8.66 -3.77 4.71
CA LEU A 56 -8.69 -5.21 4.41
C LEU A 56 -8.46 -6.08 5.65
N LEU A 57 -7.62 -5.63 6.59
CA LEU A 57 -7.42 -6.31 7.87
C LEU A 57 -8.66 -6.21 8.76
N ASN A 58 -9.27 -5.03 8.87
CA ASN A 58 -10.45 -4.78 9.71
C ASN A 58 -11.72 -5.46 9.20
N ASP A 59 -11.87 -5.61 7.89
CA ASP A 59 -12.98 -6.32 7.23
C ASP A 59 -12.97 -7.85 7.54
N GLY A 60 -12.01 -8.33 8.35
CA GLY A 60 -11.72 -9.75 8.62
C GLY A 60 -12.38 -10.33 9.87
N ASP A 61 -13.02 -9.50 10.68
CA ASP A 61 -13.61 -9.91 11.97
C ASP A 61 -15.14 -10.07 11.90
N GLU A 62 -15.79 -9.90 10.75
CA GLU A 62 -17.26 -10.02 10.60
C GLU A 62 -17.76 -11.40 10.11
N ASP A 63 -16.88 -12.34 9.76
CA ASP A 63 -17.26 -13.65 9.19
C ASP A 63 -17.70 -14.71 10.25
N ASN A 64 -18.06 -14.32 11.48
CA ASN A 64 -18.47 -15.28 12.52
C ASN A 64 -19.63 -14.80 13.42
N SER A 65 -20.75 -14.37 12.84
CA SER A 65 -21.96 -14.04 13.62
C SER A 65 -23.27 -14.25 12.85
N THR A 66 -23.55 -15.46 12.37
CA THR A 66 -24.93 -15.96 12.24
C THR A 66 -24.93 -17.49 12.14
N ASN A 67 -24.99 -18.16 13.29
CA ASN A 67 -25.44 -19.54 13.41
C ASN A 67 -26.65 -19.52 14.37
N PRO A 68 -27.88 -19.76 13.90
CA PRO A 68 -28.87 -20.48 14.68
C PRO A 68 -28.68 -21.99 14.51
#